data_AF-A0A3N2E5S5-F1
#
_entry.id   AF-A0A3N2E5S5-F1
#
_cell.length_a   1.000
_cell.length_b   1.000
_cell.length_c   1.000
_cell.angle_alpha   90.00
_cell.angle_beta   90.00
_cell.angle_gamma   90.00
#
_symmetry.space_group_name_H-M   'P 1'
#
loop_
_entity.id
_entity.type
_entity.pdbx_description
1 polymer ?
#
loop_
_entity_poly.entity_id
_entity_poly.type
_entity_poly.pdbx_seq_one_letter_code
_entity_poly.pdbx_strand_id
1 'polypeptide(L)'
;MKTLPDHLPRKYILEAIHAYDAGIAHQFKPARLYEVEFEGRRYPSKAIVGIAATLMTGVEFTPADFSGGVKSKCVRLLTEQGFRIIHGPEENDPPEEYVIPEEWRSAADFVEGAATQVLVNRYERDRRAREAAIRYHGCTCKVCGLDMEKQYGNIGKGFIHVHHLVPLSVIKQDYQLNPNTDLIPVCPNCHAMLHRTHPPLTPQALQRLLQENKRS
;
A
#
# COMPACT_ATOMS: atom_id res chain seq x y z
N MET A 1 -10.18 -9.21 23.44
CA MET A 1 -10.40 -8.63 22.11
C MET A 1 -11.32 -9.58 21.36
N LYS A 2 -12.51 -9.14 20.94
CA LYS A 2 -13.42 -10.02 20.17
C LYS A 2 -12.89 -10.11 18.74
N THR A 3 -12.93 -11.30 18.17
CA THR A 3 -12.46 -11.51 16.79
C THR A 3 -13.65 -11.38 15.84
N LEU A 4 -13.54 -10.53 14.83
CA LEU A 4 -14.54 -10.45 13.75
C LEU A 4 -14.72 -11.83 13.10
N PRO A 5 -15.93 -12.18 12.61
CA PRO A 5 -16.13 -13.41 11.87
C PRO A 5 -15.31 -13.42 10.56
N ASP A 6 -14.91 -14.60 10.09
CA ASP A 6 -14.12 -14.75 8.86
C ASP A 6 -14.93 -14.59 7.58
N HIS A 7 -16.25 -14.75 7.69
CA HIS A 7 -17.22 -14.54 6.64
C HIS A 7 -18.40 -13.70 7.17
N LEU A 8 -18.87 -12.76 6.36
CA LEU A 8 -19.98 -11.88 6.69
C LEU A 8 -20.95 -11.87 5.50
N PRO A 9 -22.07 -12.60 5.58
CA PRO A 9 -23.03 -12.70 4.49
C PRO A 9 -23.59 -11.34 4.07
N ARG A 10 -23.76 -11.14 2.76
CA ARG A 10 -24.31 -9.91 2.16
C ARG A 10 -25.60 -9.40 2.83
N LYS A 11 -26.50 -10.31 3.26
CA LYS A 11 -27.75 -9.93 3.93
C LYS A 11 -27.52 -9.05 5.18
N TYR A 12 -26.53 -9.39 6.01
CA TYR A 12 -26.25 -8.64 7.25
C TYR A 12 -25.57 -7.31 6.97
N ILE A 13 -24.83 -7.20 5.86
CA ILE A 13 -24.24 -5.93 5.43
C ILE A 13 -25.33 -4.96 4.97
N LEU A 14 -26.31 -5.44 4.21
CA LEU A 14 -27.47 -4.64 3.79
C LEU A 14 -28.32 -4.22 4.99
N GLU A 15 -28.62 -5.15 5.91
CA GLU A 15 -29.32 -4.84 7.15
C GLU A 15 -28.56 -3.81 7.99
N ALA A 16 -27.23 -3.89 8.04
CA ALA A 16 -26.41 -2.91 8.73
C ALA A 16 -26.45 -1.52 8.08
N ILE A 17 -26.47 -1.43 6.75
CA ILE A 17 -26.64 -0.15 6.03
C ILE A 17 -28.00 0.47 6.36
N HIS A 18 -29.08 -0.31 6.30
CA HIS A 18 -30.41 0.18 6.65
C HIS A 18 -30.51 0.58 8.13
N ALA A 19 -29.91 -0.19 9.04
CA ALA A 19 -29.87 0.14 10.46
C ALA A 19 -29.06 1.42 10.73
N TYR A 20 -27.97 1.63 9.99
CA TYR A 20 -27.18 2.85 10.02
C TYR A 20 -28.00 4.06 9.55
N ASP A 21 -28.71 3.94 8.42
CA ASP A 21 -29.61 4.98 7.91
C ASP A 21 -30.79 5.27 8.86
N ALA A 22 -31.25 4.27 9.62
CA ALA A 22 -32.27 4.42 10.66
C ALA A 22 -31.74 5.08 11.95
N GLY A 23 -30.44 5.41 12.01
CA GLY A 23 -29.84 6.11 13.15
C GLY A 23 -29.56 5.21 14.36
N ILE A 24 -29.27 3.92 14.14
CA ILE A 24 -28.93 3.00 15.23
C ILE A 24 -27.76 3.55 16.07
N ALA A 25 -27.89 3.47 17.39
CA ALA A 25 -26.81 3.87 18.28
C ALA A 25 -25.60 2.95 18.07
N HIS A 26 -24.44 3.53 17.75
CA HIS A 26 -23.20 2.80 17.58
C HIS A 26 -22.00 3.61 18.08
N GLN A 27 -20.93 2.92 18.46
CA GLN A 27 -19.72 3.56 19.01
C GLN A 27 -18.69 3.95 17.92
N PHE A 28 -18.99 3.69 16.65
CA PHE A 28 -18.10 3.99 15.54
C PHE A 28 -18.15 5.47 15.15
N LYS A 29 -16.99 6.09 15.02
CA LYS A 29 -16.84 7.44 14.46
C LYS A 29 -16.90 7.39 12.92
N PRO A 30 -17.22 8.52 12.25
CA PRO A 30 -17.13 8.61 10.79
C PRO A 30 -15.77 8.12 10.28
N ALA A 31 -15.77 7.36 9.18
CA ALA A 31 -14.55 6.80 8.62
C ALA A 31 -13.78 7.90 7.88
N ARG A 32 -12.49 8.05 8.19
CA ARG A 32 -11.61 9.02 7.53
C ARG A 32 -10.92 8.48 6.26
N LEU A 33 -10.97 7.17 6.02
CA LEU A 33 -10.09 6.50 5.04
C LEU A 33 -10.81 5.54 4.08
N TYR A 34 -11.86 4.83 4.53
CA TYR A 34 -12.54 3.80 3.74
C TYR A 34 -14.04 3.87 3.93
N GLU A 35 -14.74 4.17 2.85
CA GLU A 35 -16.18 4.20 2.77
C GLU A 35 -16.67 3.09 1.83
N VAL A 36 -17.83 2.51 2.13
CA VAL A 36 -18.52 1.60 1.22
C VAL A 36 -19.57 2.36 0.44
N GLU A 37 -19.60 2.19 -0.87
CA GLU A 37 -20.61 2.75 -1.76
C GLU A 37 -21.77 1.76 -1.92
N PHE A 38 -22.98 2.21 -1.62
CA PHE A 38 -24.22 1.47 -1.85
C PHE A 38 -25.31 2.43 -2.30
N GLU A 39 -25.95 2.14 -3.44
CA GLU A 39 -27.02 2.96 -4.04
C GLU A 39 -26.68 4.46 -4.18
N GLY A 40 -25.42 4.76 -4.51
CA GLY A 40 -24.93 6.13 -4.68
C GLY A 40 -24.64 6.89 -3.38
N ARG A 41 -24.81 6.25 -2.22
CA ARG A 41 -24.45 6.78 -0.90
C ARG A 41 -23.17 6.13 -0.38
N ARG A 42 -22.47 6.84 0.50
CA ARG A 42 -21.21 6.41 1.10
C ARG A 42 -21.38 6.20 2.60
N TYR A 43 -20.85 5.08 3.08
CA TYR A 43 -21.01 4.66 4.47
C TYR A 43 -19.66 4.29 5.10
N PRO A 44 -19.43 4.57 6.40
CA PRO A 44 -18.18 4.23 7.06
C PRO A 44 -17.99 2.71 7.18
N SER A 45 -16.98 2.17 6.49
CA SER A 45 -16.74 0.72 6.37
C SER A 45 -16.65 -0.03 7.70
N LYS A 46 -15.97 0.54 8.71
CA LYS A 46 -15.85 -0.06 10.05
C LYS A 46 -17.19 -0.11 10.79
N ALA A 47 -18.02 0.92 10.64
CA ALA A 47 -19.33 0.96 11.28
C ALA A 47 -20.25 -0.10 10.67
N ILE A 48 -20.31 -0.15 9.34
CA ILE A 48 -21.14 -1.14 8.63
C ILE A 48 -20.72 -2.57 8.99
N VAL A 49 -19.42 -2.87 8.98
CA VAL A 49 -18.93 -4.21 9.34
C VAL A 49 -19.17 -4.53 10.82
N GLY A 50 -19.00 -3.57 11.73
CA GLY A 50 -19.27 -3.77 13.16
C GLY A 50 -20.75 -4.02 13.45
N ILE A 51 -21.65 -3.25 12.85
CA ILE A 51 -23.09 -3.43 12.97
C ILE A 51 -23.50 -4.78 12.36
N ALA A 52 -23.01 -5.09 11.15
CA ALA A 52 -23.32 -6.36 10.49
C ALA A 52 -22.82 -7.58 11.28
N ALA A 53 -21.61 -7.51 11.84
CA ALA A 53 -21.08 -8.57 12.70
C ALA A 53 -21.89 -8.71 14.00
N THR A 54 -22.38 -7.60 14.55
CA THR A 54 -23.26 -7.60 15.73
C THR A 54 -24.60 -8.25 15.40
N LEU A 55 -25.23 -7.90 14.27
CA LEU A 55 -26.48 -8.51 13.81
C LEU A 55 -26.32 -10.01 13.53
N MET A 56 -25.18 -10.42 12.96
CA MET A 56 -24.90 -11.82 12.64
C MET A 56 -24.64 -12.68 13.88
N THR A 57 -23.89 -12.17 14.85
CA THR A 57 -23.36 -12.97 15.97
C THR A 57 -24.10 -12.74 17.29
N GLY A 58 -24.89 -11.68 17.38
CA GLY A 58 -25.50 -11.21 18.64
C GLY A 58 -24.50 -10.55 19.61
N VAL A 59 -23.22 -10.44 19.24
CA VAL A 59 -22.17 -9.85 20.07
C VAL A 59 -21.88 -8.43 19.61
N GLU A 60 -21.99 -7.45 20.50
CA GLU A 60 -21.66 -6.06 20.17
C GLU A 60 -20.15 -5.91 19.88
N PHE A 61 -19.83 -5.35 18.70
CA PHE A 61 -18.47 -4.99 18.30
C PHE A 61 -18.25 -3.48 18.42
N THR A 62 -17.14 -3.09 19.02
CA THR A 62 -16.74 -1.69 19.23
C THR A 62 -15.46 -1.37 18.45
N PRO A 63 -15.08 -0.09 18.23
CA PRO A 63 -13.82 0.25 17.56
C PRO A 63 -12.57 -0.42 18.16
N ALA A 64 -12.57 -0.73 19.46
CA ALA A 64 -11.48 -1.40 20.16
C ALA A 64 -11.31 -2.88 19.75
N ASP A 65 -12.35 -3.51 19.19
CA ASP A 65 -12.31 -4.88 18.68
C ASP A 65 -11.67 -4.96 17.27
N PHE A 66 -11.24 -3.83 16.71
CA PHE A 66 -10.63 -3.73 15.38
C PHE A 66 -9.15 -3.37 15.52
N SER A 67 -8.25 -4.36 15.38
CA SER A 67 -6.80 -4.11 15.38
C SER A 67 -6.27 -3.73 13.99
N GLY A 68 -5.86 -2.46 13.85
CA GLY A 68 -4.80 -1.91 12.99
C GLY A 68 -4.62 -2.31 11.52
N GLY A 69 -4.63 -1.31 10.62
CA GLY A 69 -3.86 -1.30 9.37
C GLY A 69 -4.65 -1.41 8.06
N VAL A 70 -4.21 -0.66 7.05
CA VAL A 70 -4.77 -0.30 5.71
C VAL A 70 -5.10 -1.51 4.76
N LYS A 71 -5.16 -2.74 5.29
CA LYS A 71 -5.75 -3.94 4.63
C LYS A 71 -6.81 -4.62 5.50
N SER A 72 -7.51 -3.81 6.30
CA SER A 72 -8.37 -4.30 7.37
C SER A 72 -9.35 -5.38 6.90
N LYS A 73 -9.54 -6.42 7.71
CA LYS A 73 -10.51 -7.52 7.50
C LYS A 73 -11.89 -7.02 7.05
N CYS A 74 -12.28 -5.81 7.45
CA CYS A 74 -13.48 -5.11 6.99
C CYS A 74 -13.56 -4.91 5.48
N VAL A 75 -12.49 -4.43 4.84
CA VAL A 75 -12.45 -4.19 3.39
C VAL A 75 -12.64 -5.52 2.66
N ARG A 76 -11.93 -6.57 3.10
CA ARG A 76 -12.07 -7.92 2.53
C ARG A 76 -13.51 -8.42 2.63
N LEU A 77 -14.11 -8.39 3.83
CA LEU A 77 -15.48 -8.84 4.07
C LEU A 77 -16.51 -8.11 3.19
N LEU A 78 -16.33 -6.82 2.92
CA LEU A 78 -17.22 -6.04 2.04
C LEU A 78 -16.99 -6.37 0.56
N THR A 79 -15.73 -6.43 0.10
CA THR A 79 -15.39 -6.72 -1.30
C THR A 79 -15.77 -8.15 -1.72
N GLU A 80 -15.65 -9.14 -0.83
CA GLU A 80 -16.08 -10.53 -1.08
C GLU A 80 -17.58 -10.64 -1.33
N GLN A 81 -18.38 -9.67 -0.88
CA GLN A 81 -19.83 -9.61 -1.08
C GLN A 81 -20.22 -8.68 -2.24
N GLY A 82 -19.25 -8.19 -3.01
CA GLY A 82 -19.45 -7.37 -4.20
C GLY A 82 -19.68 -5.88 -3.93
N PHE A 83 -19.37 -5.38 -2.73
CA PHE A 83 -19.47 -3.94 -2.44
C PHE A 83 -18.22 -3.19 -2.91
N ARG A 84 -18.43 -1.98 -3.44
CA ARG A 84 -17.35 -1.09 -3.87
C ARG A 84 -16.87 -0.25 -2.70
N ILE A 85 -15.55 -0.13 -2.55
CA ILE A 85 -14.93 0.69 -1.51
C ILE A 85 -14.37 1.96 -2.15
N ILE A 86 -14.68 3.10 -1.53
CA ILE A 86 -14.20 4.43 -1.87
C ILE A 86 -13.20 4.84 -0.80
N HIS A 87 -12.07 5.38 -1.23
CA HIS A 87 -11.04 5.89 -0.34
C HIS A 87 -11.25 7.40 -0.15
N GLY A 88 -11.32 7.85 1.10
CA GLY A 88 -11.34 9.27 1.44
C GLY A 88 -9.95 9.89 1.25
N PRO A 89 -9.84 11.23 1.12
CA PRO A 89 -8.55 11.90 1.18
C PRO A 89 -7.90 11.59 2.53
N GLU A 90 -6.71 11.01 2.53
CA GLU A 90 -6.02 10.65 3.77
C GLU A 90 -5.65 11.95 4.53
N GLU A 91 -6.34 12.27 5.63
CA GLU A 91 -5.86 13.28 6.60
C GLU A 91 -4.69 12.70 7.42
N ASN A 92 -3.60 12.47 6.71
CA ASN A 92 -2.21 12.44 7.14
C ASN A 92 -1.28 12.49 5.92
N ASP A 93 -1.74 13.11 4.83
CA ASP A 93 -0.84 13.61 3.80
C ASP A 93 -0.34 14.98 4.29
N PRO A 94 0.87 15.09 4.88
CA PRO A 94 1.54 16.38 4.93
C PRO A 94 1.56 16.97 3.51
N PRO A 95 1.59 18.29 3.32
CA PRO A 95 1.59 18.89 1.98
C PRO A 95 2.71 18.27 1.14
N GLU A 96 2.36 17.41 0.16
CA GLU A 96 3.27 16.62 -0.70
C GLU A 96 4.73 16.58 -0.20
N GLU A 97 4.97 16.04 1.00
CA GLU A 97 6.34 15.88 1.49
C GLU A 97 6.88 14.59 0.88
N TYR A 98 7.58 14.76 -0.23
CA TYR A 98 8.32 13.76 -0.99
C TYR A 98 9.16 12.85 -0.08
N VAL A 99 8.74 11.60 0.11
CA VAL A 99 9.53 10.58 0.81
C VAL A 99 10.35 9.82 -0.22
N ILE A 100 11.67 10.06 -0.24
CA ILE A 100 12.61 9.23 -0.98
C ILE A 100 12.57 7.82 -0.37
N PRO A 101 12.60 6.72 -1.16
CA PRO A 101 12.59 5.36 -0.63
C PRO A 101 13.67 5.03 0.43
N GLU A 102 14.65 5.92 0.61
CA GLU A 102 15.79 5.80 1.52
C GLU A 102 15.67 6.73 2.75
N GLU A 103 14.73 7.67 2.77
CA GLU A 103 14.54 8.61 3.88
C GLU A 103 13.48 8.13 4.87
N TRP A 104 13.80 8.17 6.17
CA TRP A 104 12.88 7.87 7.26
C TRP A 104 12.56 9.14 8.04
N ARG A 105 11.27 9.41 8.27
CA ARG A 105 10.83 10.55 9.10
C ARG A 105 11.20 10.29 10.56
N SER A 106 12.10 11.09 11.13
CA SER A 106 12.22 11.21 12.58
C SER A 106 11.05 12.07 13.08
N ALA A 107 10.13 11.47 13.83
CA ALA A 107 9.16 12.23 14.61
C ALA A 107 9.87 12.80 15.84
N ALA A 108 10.66 13.85 15.67
CA ALA A 108 11.09 14.81 16.68
C ALA A 108 12.28 15.61 16.11
N ASP A 109 12.22 16.92 16.33
CA ASP A 109 13.27 17.94 16.33
C ASP A 109 14.60 17.59 15.64
N PHE A 110 14.96 18.42 14.66
CA PHE A 110 16.23 18.43 13.95
C PHE A 110 17.43 18.45 14.91
N VAL A 111 17.89 17.27 15.33
CA VAL A 111 19.16 17.08 16.03
C VAL A 111 20.03 16.19 15.15
N GLU A 112 21.02 16.81 14.52
CA GLU A 112 22.03 16.15 13.70
C GLU A 112 22.80 15.13 14.58
N GLY A 113 22.92 13.87 14.12
CA GLY A 113 23.75 12.85 14.77
C GLY A 113 23.05 11.85 15.70
N ALA A 114 21.72 11.87 15.83
CA ALA A 114 21.00 10.86 16.61
C ALA A 114 20.97 9.49 15.89
N ALA A 115 21.86 8.57 16.27
CA ALA A 115 21.88 7.21 15.76
C ALA A 115 20.66 6.41 16.25
N THR A 116 19.63 6.34 15.41
CA THR A 116 18.44 5.53 15.68
C THR A 116 18.62 4.14 15.07
N GLN A 117 18.71 3.10 15.91
CA GLN A 117 18.68 1.72 15.44
C GLN A 117 17.24 1.30 15.15
N VAL A 118 16.91 1.20 13.86
CA VAL A 118 15.60 0.71 13.40
C VAL A 118 15.67 -0.80 13.16
N LEU A 119 14.83 -1.56 13.85
CA LEU A 119 14.55 -2.95 13.51
C LEU A 119 13.72 -2.97 12.21
N VAL A 120 14.42 -2.93 11.08
CA VAL A 120 13.78 -3.01 9.75
C VAL A 120 13.34 -4.47 9.53
N ASN A 121 12.05 -4.68 9.25
CA ASN A 121 11.54 -5.98 8.87
C ASN A 121 12.41 -6.54 7.73
N ARG A 122 13.08 -7.65 8.05
CA ARG A 122 14.20 -8.29 7.34
C ARG A 122 13.89 -8.72 5.88
N TYR A 123 12.66 -8.53 5.42
CA TYR A 123 12.16 -9.01 4.15
C TYR A 123 12.48 -8.07 2.97
N GLU A 124 12.56 -6.75 3.19
CA GLU A 124 12.72 -5.75 2.12
C GLU A 124 14.16 -5.57 1.60
N ARG A 125 15.14 -6.27 2.18
CA ARG A 125 16.55 -6.14 1.80
C ARG A 125 17.29 -7.47 1.77
N ASP A 126 16.72 -8.51 1.16
CA ASP A 126 17.54 -9.67 0.83
C ASP A 126 18.58 -9.26 -0.22
N ARG A 127 19.81 -8.98 0.26
CA ARG A 127 20.97 -8.67 -0.58
C ARG A 127 21.16 -9.73 -1.66
N ARG A 128 20.82 -10.99 -1.39
CA ARG A 128 20.94 -12.09 -2.35
C ARG A 128 19.96 -11.94 -3.50
N ALA A 129 18.72 -11.52 -3.23
CA ALA A 129 17.71 -11.28 -4.27
C ALA A 129 18.11 -10.09 -5.15
N ARG A 130 18.62 -9.01 -4.55
CA ARG A 130 19.18 -7.86 -5.28
C ARG A 130 20.35 -8.28 -6.17
N GLU A 131 21.33 -8.99 -5.61
CA GLU A 131 22.50 -9.47 -6.36
C GLU A 131 22.12 -10.47 -7.46
N ALA A 132 21.12 -11.32 -7.23
CA ALA A 132 20.57 -12.21 -8.26
C ALA A 132 19.91 -11.42 -9.39
N ALA A 133 19.06 -10.44 -9.06
CA ALA A 133 18.42 -9.58 -10.04
C ALA A 133 19.43 -8.79 -10.87
N ILE A 134 20.47 -8.22 -10.24
CA ILE A 134 21.52 -7.47 -10.93
C ILE A 134 22.37 -8.41 -11.81
N ARG A 135 22.72 -9.60 -11.35
CA ARG A 135 23.44 -10.60 -12.15
C ARG A 135 22.65 -11.03 -13.39
N TYR A 136 21.34 -11.14 -13.26
CA TYR A 136 20.47 -11.56 -14.35
C TYR A 136 20.13 -10.43 -15.32
N HIS A 137 19.70 -9.28 -14.82
CA HIS A 137 19.17 -8.17 -15.63
C HIS A 137 20.21 -7.12 -16.02
N GLY A 138 21.37 -7.11 -15.36
CA GLY A 138 22.39 -6.07 -15.48
C GLY A 138 22.10 -4.82 -14.65
N CYS A 139 22.91 -3.78 -14.86
CA CYS A 139 22.82 -2.48 -14.16
C CYS A 139 22.24 -1.36 -15.04
N THR A 140 21.52 -1.70 -16.10
CA THR A 140 20.85 -0.73 -16.96
C THR A 140 19.39 -0.59 -16.53
N CYS A 141 18.94 0.64 -16.34
CA CYS A 141 17.56 0.94 -15.96
C CYS A 141 16.58 0.47 -17.05
N LYS A 142 15.60 -0.38 -16.68
CA LYS A 142 14.58 -0.89 -17.61
C LYS A 142 13.51 0.13 -18.00
N VAL A 143 13.47 1.31 -17.35
CA VAL A 143 12.51 2.38 -17.65
C VAL A 143 13.13 3.39 -18.63
N CYS A 144 14.24 4.03 -18.24
CA CYS A 144 14.84 5.11 -19.03
C CYS A 144 16.09 4.70 -19.83
N GLY A 145 16.58 3.47 -19.66
CA GLY A 145 17.79 2.97 -20.32
C GLY A 145 19.10 3.48 -19.71
N LEU A 146 19.04 4.20 -18.58
CA LEU A 146 20.23 4.78 -17.96
C LEU A 146 21.16 3.70 -17.41
N ASP A 147 22.44 3.86 -17.70
CA ASP A 147 23.54 3.07 -17.15
C ASP A 147 24.45 4.00 -16.35
N MET A 148 24.48 3.80 -15.03
CA MET A 148 25.21 4.66 -14.11
C MET A 148 26.72 4.56 -14.30
N GLU A 149 27.25 3.39 -14.67
CA GLU A 149 28.68 3.21 -14.92
C GLU A 149 29.10 3.95 -16.19
N LYS A 150 28.25 3.93 -17.23
CA LYS A 150 28.52 4.70 -18.46
C LYS A 150 28.44 6.21 -18.25
N GLN A 151 27.53 6.68 -17.41
CA GLN A 151 27.34 8.11 -17.19
C GLN A 151 28.35 8.69 -16.19
N TYR A 152 28.62 7.99 -15.09
CA TYR A 152 29.41 8.49 -13.98
C TYR A 152 30.76 7.79 -13.82
N GLY A 153 31.09 6.82 -14.68
CA GLY A 153 32.31 6.04 -14.59
C GLY A 153 32.29 5.10 -13.38
N ASN A 154 33.47 4.84 -12.81
CA ASN A 154 33.66 3.83 -11.76
C ASN A 154 32.78 4.03 -10.52
N ILE A 155 32.42 5.27 -10.17
CA ILE A 155 31.55 5.54 -9.02
C ILE A 155 30.11 5.04 -9.22
N GLY A 156 29.68 4.89 -10.48
CA GLY A 156 28.35 4.36 -10.84
C GLY A 156 28.30 2.84 -10.99
N LYS A 157 29.44 2.15 -10.82
CA LYS A 157 29.53 0.70 -11.05
C LYS A 157 28.66 -0.07 -10.05
N GLY A 158 27.70 -0.84 -10.56
CA GLY A 158 26.77 -1.61 -9.74
C GLY A 158 25.73 -0.77 -8.99
N PHE A 159 25.71 0.55 -9.23
CA PHE A 159 24.79 1.48 -8.59
C PHE A 159 23.46 1.49 -9.34
N ILE A 160 22.52 0.66 -8.89
CA ILE A 160 21.15 0.63 -9.39
C ILE A 160 20.17 0.16 -8.31
N HIS A 161 18.94 0.67 -8.36
CA HIS A 161 17.86 0.26 -7.46
C HIS A 161 17.11 -0.91 -8.07
N VAL A 162 16.46 -1.72 -7.24
CA VAL A 162 15.68 -2.86 -7.69
C VAL A 162 14.25 -2.66 -7.23
N HIS A 163 13.33 -2.62 -8.19
CA HIS A 163 11.91 -2.38 -7.97
C HIS A 163 11.12 -3.68 -8.08
N HIS A 164 10.17 -3.88 -7.17
CA HIS A 164 9.28 -5.03 -7.15
C HIS A 164 8.06 -4.75 -8.02
N LEU A 165 7.80 -5.60 -9.02
CA LEU A 165 6.63 -5.49 -9.89
C LEU A 165 5.34 -5.92 -9.19
N VAL A 166 5.45 -6.86 -8.24
CA VAL A 166 4.33 -7.32 -7.41
C VAL A 166 4.46 -6.64 -6.04
N PRO A 167 3.48 -5.82 -5.62
CA PRO A 167 3.50 -5.23 -4.29
C PRO A 167 3.57 -6.33 -3.22
N LEU A 168 4.50 -6.19 -2.27
CA LEU A 168 4.61 -7.07 -1.08
C LEU A 168 3.30 -7.17 -0.31
N SER A 169 2.37 -6.25 -0.58
CA SER A 169 1.05 -6.20 -0.01
C SER A 169 0.12 -7.35 -0.47
N VAL A 170 0.39 -7.95 -1.64
CA VAL A 170 -0.39 -9.05 -2.23
C VAL A 170 0.26 -10.43 -1.98
N ILE A 171 1.53 -10.42 -1.57
CA ILE A 171 2.37 -11.59 -1.29
C ILE A 171 1.91 -12.26 0.03
N LYS A 172 1.23 -13.40 -0.08
CA LYS A 172 0.86 -14.27 1.07
C LYS A 172 2.08 -15.08 1.55
N GLN A 173 1.96 -15.75 2.69
CA GLN A 173 3.04 -16.45 3.43
C GLN A 173 3.86 -17.49 2.63
N ASP A 174 3.45 -17.88 1.42
CA ASP A 174 4.12 -18.88 0.58
C ASP A 174 4.66 -18.35 -0.76
N TYR A 175 4.76 -17.03 -0.95
CA TYR A 175 5.28 -16.48 -2.19
C TYR A 175 6.81 -16.58 -2.25
N GLN A 176 7.32 -17.41 -3.15
CA GLN A 176 8.74 -17.41 -3.49
C GLN A 176 9.03 -16.31 -4.51
N LEU A 177 9.71 -15.26 -4.04
CA LEU A 177 10.18 -14.18 -4.91
C LEU A 177 11.14 -14.73 -5.97
N ASN A 178 10.85 -14.46 -7.24
CA ASN A 178 11.73 -14.79 -8.34
C ASN A 178 12.47 -13.52 -8.80
N PRO A 179 13.79 -13.41 -8.54
CA PRO A 179 14.57 -12.23 -8.90
C PRO A 179 14.59 -11.92 -10.41
N ASN A 180 14.25 -12.88 -11.26
CA ASN A 180 14.28 -12.72 -12.71
C ASN A 180 12.96 -12.15 -13.25
N THR A 181 11.83 -12.43 -12.60
CA THR A 181 10.51 -12.01 -13.09
C THR A 181 9.87 -10.92 -12.25
N ASP A 182 10.18 -10.87 -10.96
CA ASP A 182 9.46 -10.02 -10.00
C ASP A 182 10.23 -8.75 -9.66
N LEU A 183 11.51 -8.74 -10.00
CA LEU A 183 12.44 -7.65 -9.73
C LEU A 183 12.98 -7.10 -11.04
N ILE A 184 13.02 -5.77 -11.13
CA ILE A 184 13.64 -5.09 -12.26
C ILE A 184 14.63 -4.02 -11.80
N PRO A 185 15.78 -3.85 -12.49
CA PRO A 185 16.70 -2.77 -12.19
C PRO A 185 16.17 -1.44 -12.72
N VAL A 186 16.12 -0.44 -11.84
CA VAL A 186 15.68 0.92 -12.13
C VAL A 186 16.65 1.93 -11.52
N CYS A 187 16.90 3.06 -12.21
CA CYS A 187 17.73 4.12 -11.63
C CYS A 187 16.99 4.78 -10.44
N PRO A 188 17.70 5.46 -9.52
CA PRO A 188 17.08 6.13 -8.37
C PRO A 188 15.96 7.10 -8.77
N ASN A 189 16.16 7.86 -9.84
CA ASN A 189 15.15 8.81 -10.33
C ASN A 189 13.87 8.10 -10.80
N CYS A 190 14.00 7.07 -11.64
CA CYS A 190 12.83 6.30 -12.08
C CYS A 190 12.19 5.55 -10.92
N HIS A 191 12.97 5.04 -9.96
CA HIS A 191 12.44 4.39 -8.78
C HIS A 191 11.56 5.34 -7.97
N ALA A 192 12.05 6.56 -7.71
CA ALA A 192 11.27 7.59 -7.04
C ALA A 192 10.00 7.96 -7.82
N MET A 193 10.07 8.08 -9.16
CA MET A 193 8.90 8.41 -9.97
C MET A 193 7.85 7.29 -10.01
N LEU A 194 8.25 6.02 -9.97
CA LEU A 194 7.31 4.90 -9.89
C LEU A 194 6.48 4.94 -8.59
N HIS A 195 7.11 5.35 -7.50
CA HIS A 195 6.48 5.45 -6.19
C HIS A 195 5.83 6.82 -5.90
N ARG A 196 5.79 7.72 -6.88
CA ARG A 196 5.19 9.06 -6.72
C ARG A 196 3.66 9.05 -6.71
N THR A 197 3.03 7.94 -7.11
CA THR A 197 1.57 7.78 -7.07
C THR A 197 1.18 6.56 -6.24
N HIS A 198 -0.04 6.56 -5.71
CA HIS A 198 -0.65 5.41 -5.05
C HIS A 198 -1.95 5.02 -5.76
N PRO A 199 -2.03 3.83 -6.38
CA PRO A 199 -0.99 2.79 -6.47
C PRO A 199 0.25 3.23 -7.30
N PRO A 200 1.43 2.61 -7.08
CA PRO A 200 2.64 2.90 -7.84
C PRO A 200 2.42 2.76 -9.35
N LEU A 201 3.06 3.62 -10.13
CA LEU A 201 3.05 3.50 -11.58
C LEU A 201 3.72 2.21 -12.02
N THR A 202 3.24 1.64 -13.12
CA THR A 202 3.95 0.53 -13.77
C THR A 202 5.16 1.07 -14.53
N PRO A 203 6.26 0.29 -14.64
CA PRO A 203 7.42 0.67 -15.45
C PRO A 203 7.05 1.05 -16.88
N GLN A 204 6.08 0.36 -17.48
CA GLN A 204 5.58 0.64 -18.83
C GLN A 204 4.83 1.97 -18.91
N ALA A 205 4.04 2.32 -17.89
CA ALA A 205 3.37 3.61 -17.83
C ALA A 205 4.38 4.76 -17.72
N LEU A 206 5.38 4.62 -16.84
CA LEU A 206 6.43 5.63 -16.71
C LEU A 206 7.29 5.75 -17.99
N GLN A 207 7.54 4.63 -18.67
CA GLN A 207 8.25 4.65 -19.95
C GLN A 207 7.47 5.40 -21.03
N ARG A 208 6.14 5.25 -21.11
CA ARG A 208 5.29 6.01 -22.04
C ARG A 208 5.34 7.51 -21.75
N LEU A 209 5.21 7.90 -20.48
CA LEU A 209 5.33 9.31 -20.06
C LEU A 209 6.67 9.93 -20.46
N LEU A 210 7.77 9.19 -20.32
CA LEU A 210 9.09 9.66 -20.76
C LEU A 210 9.19 9.79 -22.28
N GLN A 211 8.53 8.92 -23.06
CA GLN A 211 8.54 8.97 -24.52
C GLN A 211 7.69 10.13 -25.07
N GLU A 212 6.54 10.39 -24.46
CA GLU A 212 5.64 11.49 -24.82
C GLU A 212 6.32 12.85 -24.58
N ASN A 213 6.95 13.03 -23.41
CA ASN A 213 7.63 14.28 -23.06
C ASN A 213 8.96 14.50 -23.80
N LYS A 214 9.59 13.46 -24.34
CA LYS A 214 10.80 13.60 -25.19
C LYS A 214 10.47 14.02 -26.63
N ARG A 215 9.19 13.99 -27.03
CA ARG A 215 8.71 14.36 -28.37
C ARG A 215 8.11 15.77 -28.42
N SER A 216 7.94 16.42 -27.27
CA SER A 216 7.58 17.85 -27.15
C SER A 216 8.84 18.69 -27.02
#